data_AF-A0A6J4Q2E7-F1
#
_entry.id   AF-A0A6J4Q2E7-F1
#
_cell.length_a   1.000
_cell.length_b   1.000
_cell.length_c   1.000
_cell.angle_alpha   90.00
_cell.angle_beta   90.00
_cell.angle_gamma   90.00
#
_symmetry.space_group_name_H-M   'P 1'
#
loop_
_entity.id
_entity.type
_entity.pdbx_description
1 polymer ?
#
loop_
_entity_poly.entity_id
_entity_poly.type
_entity_poly.pdbx_seq_one_letter_code
_entity_poly.pdbx_strand_id
1 'polypeptide(L)'
;MDIEPLLRGLAEGTALEPFRALIEPLREHDRTRRSDLVLTLKTYFAAGGNASEAADLLFLHRNSMLYRLERIQKLTGLDLKDDRVALALQLGLLAIERGERDATEHP
;
A
#
# COMPACT_ATOMS: atom_id res chain seq x y z
N MET A 1 -16.48 -16.80 -4.36
CA MET A 1 -15.26 -17.58 -4.62
C MET A 1 -14.19 -16.97 -3.75
N ASP A 2 -13.58 -17.74 -2.85
CA ASP A 2 -12.49 -17.27 -2.01
C ASP A 2 -11.21 -17.25 -2.83
N ILE A 3 -10.61 -16.08 -3.01
CA ILE A 3 -9.38 -15.87 -3.80
C ILE A 3 -8.13 -15.78 -2.93
N GLU A 4 -8.29 -15.79 -1.60
CA GLU A 4 -7.18 -15.60 -0.65
C GLU A 4 -6.05 -16.63 -0.81
N PRO A 5 -6.33 -17.94 -1.05
CA PRO A 5 -5.27 -18.91 -1.30
C PRO A 5 -4.45 -18.61 -2.57
N LEU A 6 -5.07 -18.04 -3.60
CA LEU A 6 -4.39 -17.66 -4.84
C LEU A 6 -3.51 -16.43 -4.62
N LEU A 7 -4.03 -15.42 -3.92
CA LEU A 7 -3.25 -14.23 -3.55
C LEU A 7 -2.06 -14.59 -2.68
N ARG A 8 -2.23 -15.55 -1.76
CA ARG A 8 -1.15 -16.10 -0.94
C ARG A 8 -0.07 -16.77 -1.79
N GLY A 9 -0.45 -17.69 -2.67
CA GLY A 9 0.51 -18.36 -3.56
C GLY A 9 1.25 -17.39 -4.49
N LEU A 10 0.58 -16.32 -4.93
CA LEU A 10 1.22 -15.25 -5.70
C LEU A 10 2.23 -14.45 -4.84
N ALA A 11 1.88 -14.15 -3.59
CA ALA A 11 2.74 -13.44 -2.65
C ALA A 11 3.98 -14.24 -2.26
N GLU A 12 3.88 -15.57 -2.18
CA GLU A 12 4.99 -16.49 -1.90
C GLU A 12 6.00 -16.59 -3.07
N GLY A 13 5.58 -16.23 -4.29
CA GLY A 13 6.43 -16.23 -5.48
C GLY A 13 7.40 -15.03 -5.57
N THR A 14 8.45 -15.16 -6.39
CA THR A 14 9.38 -14.05 -6.67
C THR A 14 8.81 -13.03 -7.66
N ALA A 15 7.64 -13.31 -8.25
CA ALA A 15 7.00 -12.47 -9.27
C ALA A 15 6.64 -11.07 -8.76
N LEU A 16 6.45 -10.91 -7.43
CA LEU A 16 6.09 -9.63 -6.84
C LEU A 16 7.30 -8.77 -6.42
N GLU A 17 8.51 -9.31 -6.42
CA GLU A 17 9.70 -8.57 -5.98
C GLU A 17 9.95 -7.25 -6.76
N PRO A 18 9.71 -7.16 -8.09
CA PRO A 18 9.81 -5.88 -8.80
C PRO A 18 8.84 -4.82 -8.28
N PHE A 19 7.67 -5.22 -7.77
CA PHE A 19 6.64 -4.32 -7.27
C PHE A 19 6.93 -3.83 -5.84
N ARG A 20 7.69 -4.60 -5.04
CA ARG A 20 8.16 -4.19 -3.71
C ARG A 20 8.87 -2.84 -3.76
N ALA A 21 9.70 -2.62 -4.79
CA ALA A 21 10.46 -1.39 -4.97
C ALA A 21 9.58 -0.14 -5.12
N LEU A 22 8.33 -0.29 -5.57
CA LEU A 22 7.38 0.82 -5.73
C LEU A 22 6.88 1.37 -4.39
N ILE A 23 6.95 0.56 -3.33
CA ILE A 23 6.45 0.92 -1.99
C ILE A 23 7.58 1.40 -1.07
N GLU A 24 8.84 1.08 -1.40
CA GLU A 24 10.00 1.44 -0.58
C GLU A 24 10.11 2.96 -0.28
N PRO A 25 9.81 3.89 -1.21
CA PRO A 25 9.79 5.32 -0.89
C PRO A 25 8.80 5.68 0.23
N LEU A 26 7.68 4.97 0.33
CA LEU A 26 6.68 5.18 1.39
C LEU A 26 7.16 4.58 2.71
N ARG A 27 7.75 3.38 2.68
CA ARG A 27 8.32 2.74 3.89
C ARG A 27 9.44 3.58 4.50
N GLU A 28 10.33 4.11 3.68
CA GLU A 28 11.40 4.99 4.15
C GLU A 28 10.85 6.30 4.69
N HIS A 29 9.80 6.85 4.08
CA HIS A 29 9.14 8.04 4.60
C HIS A 29 8.50 7.78 5.96
N ASP A 30 7.76 6.69 6.11
CA ASP A 30 7.11 6.30 7.36
C ASP A 30 8.14 6.08 8.48
N ARG A 31 9.26 5.41 8.19
CA ARG A 31 10.37 5.20 9.12
C ARG A 31 11.02 6.51 9.58
N THR A 32 11.23 7.45 8.66
CA THR A 32 11.95 8.71 8.95
C THR A 32 11.08 9.80 9.55
N ARG A 33 9.78 9.83 9.22
CA ARG A 33 8.86 10.89 9.63
C ARG A 33 7.81 10.44 10.65
N ARG A 34 7.79 9.15 11.03
CA ARG A 34 6.74 8.54 11.86
C ARG A 34 5.35 8.84 11.29
N SER A 35 5.19 8.58 10.00
CA SER A 35 3.91 8.67 9.29
C SER A 35 3.36 7.27 8.97
N ASP A 36 2.13 7.22 8.46
CA ASP A 36 1.44 5.98 8.09
C ASP A 36 1.00 6.00 6.61
N LEU A 37 1.87 6.37 5.67
CA LEU A 37 1.54 6.46 4.26
C LEU A 37 1.29 5.08 3.62
N VAL A 38 2.00 4.04 4.05
CA VAL A 38 1.73 2.66 3.60
C VAL A 38 0.33 2.23 4.01
N LEU A 39 -0.05 2.44 5.28
CA LEU A 39 -1.40 2.17 5.78
C LEU A 39 -2.42 3.03 5.04
N THR A 40 -2.11 4.30 4.79
CA THR A 40 -2.99 5.21 4.05
C THR A 40 -3.30 4.68 2.65
N LEU A 41 -2.28 4.21 1.93
CA LEU A 41 -2.45 3.64 0.60
C LEU A 41 -3.25 2.33 0.61
N LYS A 42 -2.98 1.46 1.59
CA LYS A 42 -3.73 0.21 1.79
C LYS A 42 -5.21 0.49 2.04
N THR A 43 -5.54 1.41 2.93
CA THR A 43 -6.93 1.76 3.24
C THR A 43 -7.60 2.48 2.07
N TYR A 44 -6.88 3.31 1.31
CA TYR A 44 -7.39 3.92 0.09
C TYR A 44 -7.86 2.89 -0.94
N PHE A 45 -7.06 1.84 -1.18
CA PHE A 45 -7.46 0.76 -2.09
C PHE A 45 -8.55 -0.13 -1.52
N ALA A 46 -8.55 -0.40 -0.20
CA ALA A 46 -9.62 -1.14 0.46
C ALA A 46 -10.99 -0.43 0.34
N ALA A 47 -10.98 0.91 0.31
CA ALA A 47 -12.16 1.75 0.05
C ALA A 47 -12.45 1.96 -1.46
N GLY A 48 -11.90 1.12 -2.35
CA GLY A 48 -12.16 1.21 -3.79
C GLY A 48 -11.65 2.51 -4.45
N GLY A 49 -10.64 3.16 -3.86
CA GLY A 49 -10.13 4.44 -4.34
C GLY A 49 -10.98 5.65 -3.90
N ASN A 50 -11.88 5.47 -2.94
CA ASN A 50 -12.67 6.56 -2.36
C ASN A 50 -11.91 7.24 -1.21
N ALA A 51 -11.41 8.46 -1.46
CA ALA A 51 -10.65 9.21 -0.47
C ALA A 51 -11.50 9.63 0.75
N SER A 52 -12.82 9.83 0.61
CA SER A 52 -13.66 10.20 1.75
C SER A 52 -13.86 8.99 2.67
N GLU A 53 -14.22 7.85 2.10
CA GLU A 53 -14.42 6.61 2.85
C GLU A 53 -13.13 6.11 3.51
N ALA A 54 -11.99 6.20 2.80
CA ALA A 54 -10.69 5.89 3.39
C ALA A 54 -10.31 6.85 4.53
N ALA A 55 -10.71 8.12 4.46
CA ALA A 55 -10.50 9.07 5.56
C ALA A 55 -11.32 8.66 6.79
N ASP A 56 -12.58 8.26 6.59
CA ASP A 56 -13.47 7.79 7.66
C ASP A 56 -12.90 6.54 8.34
N LEU A 57 -12.41 5.56 7.56
CA LEU A 57 -11.79 4.34 8.07
C LEU A 57 -10.50 4.60 8.88
N LEU A 58 -9.79 5.68 8.58
CA LEU A 58 -8.57 6.09 9.30
C LEU A 58 -8.83 7.15 10.38
N PHE A 59 -10.09 7.53 10.61
CA PHE A 59 -10.47 8.63 11.51
C PHE A 59 -9.74 9.94 11.18
N LEU A 60 -9.52 10.20 9.89
CA LEU A 60 -8.86 11.40 9.38
C LEU A 60 -9.90 12.36 8.79
N HIS A 61 -9.58 13.64 8.84
CA HIS A 61 -10.30 14.61 8.02
C HIS A 61 -9.99 14.37 6.54
N ARG A 62 -10.98 14.54 5.65
CA ARG A 62 -10.83 14.35 4.19
C ARG A 62 -9.64 15.11 3.60
N ASN A 63 -9.40 16.36 4.02
CA ASN A 63 -8.26 17.14 3.52
C ASN A 63 -6.92 16.52 3.91
N SER A 64 -6.82 15.93 5.12
CA SER A 64 -5.62 15.22 5.55
C SER A 64 -5.39 13.96 4.73
N MET A 65 -6.46 13.23 4.37
CA MET A 65 -6.37 12.08 3.46
C MET A 65 -5.86 12.50 2.08
N LEU A 66 -6.44 13.56 1.49
CA LEU A 66 -5.99 14.06 0.18
C LEU A 66 -4.53 14.52 0.20
N TYR A 67 -4.11 15.20 1.26
CA TYR A 67 -2.70 15.58 1.43
C TYR A 67 -1.77 14.36 1.47
N ARG A 68 -2.16 13.30 2.19
CA ARG A 68 -1.38 12.06 2.22
C ARG A 68 -1.33 11.37 0.85
N LEU A 69 -2.44 11.34 0.11
CA LEU A 69 -2.47 10.80 -1.27
C LEU A 69 -1.59 11.61 -2.23
N GLU A 70 -1.61 12.94 -2.14
CA GLU A 70 -0.70 13.81 -2.90
C GLU A 70 0.76 13.52 -2.53
N ARG A 71 1.05 13.34 -1.23
CA ARG A 71 2.38 13.00 -0.75
C ARG A 71 2.85 11.65 -1.28
N ILE A 72 1.99 10.65 -1.31
CA ILE A 72 2.27 9.33 -1.88
C ILE A 72 2.68 9.48 -3.36
N GLN A 73 1.87 10.18 -4.16
CA GLN A 73 2.17 10.41 -5.58
C GLN A 73 3.50 11.15 -5.80
N LYS A 74 3.82 12.12 -4.93
CA LYS A 74 5.11 12.83 -4.99
C LYS A 74 6.31 11.95 -4.66
N LEU A 75 6.17 11.05 -3.69
CA LEU A 75 7.25 10.16 -3.26
C LEU A 75 7.51 9.04 -4.26
N THR A 76 6.44 8.50 -4.87
CA THR A 76 6.54 7.41 -5.84
C THR A 76 6.74 7.90 -7.27
N GLY A 77 6.32 9.12 -7.58
CA GLY A 77 6.27 9.64 -8.95
C GLY A 77 5.14 9.01 -9.80
N LEU A 78 4.19 8.34 -9.14
CA LEU A 78 3.16 7.54 -9.79
C LEU A 78 1.77 8.17 -9.61
N ASP A 79 0.93 8.12 -10.64
CA ASP A 79 -0.46 8.60 -10.59
C ASP A 79 -1.39 7.51 -10.09
N LEU A 80 -2.00 7.71 -8.92
CA LEU A 80 -2.91 6.73 -8.30
C LEU A 80 -4.23 6.53 -9.07
N LYS A 81 -4.53 7.42 -10.04
CA LYS A 81 -5.72 7.31 -10.90
C LYS A 81 -5.49 6.45 -12.14
N ASP A 82 -4.24 6.09 -12.46
CA ASP A 82 -3.97 5.13 -13.52
C ASP A 82 -4.20 3.70 -12.98
N ASP A 83 -5.12 2.96 -13.60
CA ASP A 83 -5.52 1.62 -13.17
C ASP A 83 -4.34 0.63 -13.13
N ARG A 84 -3.38 0.76 -14.06
CA ARG A 84 -2.19 -0.11 -14.10
C ARG A 84 -1.23 0.25 -12.97
N VAL A 85 -1.09 1.53 -12.67
CA VAL A 85 -0.32 2.01 -11.52
C VAL A 85 -0.95 1.55 -10.21
N ALA A 86 -2.28 1.71 -10.07
CA ALA A 86 -3.01 1.27 -8.89
C ALA A 86 -2.83 -0.24 -8.65
N LEU A 87 -2.96 -1.07 -9.69
CA LEU A 87 -2.71 -2.51 -9.61
C LEU A 87 -1.26 -2.80 -9.21
N ALA A 88 -0.28 -2.15 -9.83
CA ALA A 88 1.13 -2.35 -9.52
C ALA A 88 1.45 -2.01 -8.04
N LEU A 89 0.84 -0.95 -7.51
CA LEU A 89 0.98 -0.57 -6.10
C LEU A 89 0.28 -1.57 -5.16
N GLN A 90 -0.90 -2.07 -5.51
CA GLN A 90 -1.57 -3.12 -4.73
C GLN A 90 -0.72 -4.41 -4.67
N LEU A 91 -0.08 -4.79 -5.78
CA LEU A 91 0.86 -5.91 -5.81
C LEU A 91 2.11 -5.63 -4.95
N GLY A 92 2.61 -4.39 -4.97
CA GLY A 92 3.70 -3.97 -4.11
C GLY A 92 3.35 -4.04 -2.61
N LEU A 93 2.12 -3.63 -2.25
CA LEU A 93 1.60 -3.76 -0.89
C LEU A 93 1.52 -5.24 -0.47
N LEU A 94 0.99 -6.10 -1.34
CA LEU A 94 0.95 -7.54 -1.10
C LEU A 94 2.35 -8.14 -0.90
N ALA A 95 3.35 -7.67 -1.66
CA ALA A 95 4.74 -8.12 -1.57
C ALA A 95 5.41 -7.75 -0.22
N ILE A 96 5.06 -6.61 0.38
CA ILE A 96 5.66 -6.18 1.65
C ILE A 96 4.99 -6.85 2.86
N GLU A 97 3.72 -7.22 2.78
CA GLU A 97 3.02 -7.98 3.83
C GLU A 97 3.63 -9.38 4.06
N ARG A 98 4.38 -9.91 3.08
CA ARG A 98 5.22 -11.10 3.22
C ARG A 98 6.38 -10.88 4.19
N GLY A 99 7.06 -9.74 4.08
CA GLY A 99 8.27 -9.45 4.87
C GLY A 99 8.01 -9.26 6.36
N GLU A 100 6.79 -8.88 6.72
CA GLU A 100 6.37 -8.69 8.12
C GLU A 100 5.89 -9.99 8.78
N ARG A 101 5.28 -10.91 8.01
CA ARG A 101 4.89 -12.24 8.53
C ARG A 101 6.09 -13.16 8.74
N ASP A 102 7.04 -13.19 7.79
CA ASP A 102 8.28 -13.98 7.92
C ASP A 102 9.15 -13.49 9.11
N ALA A 103 9.08 -12.19 9.45
CA ALA A 103 9.79 -11.61 10.59
C ALA A 103 9.09 -11.86 11.95
N THR A 104 7.81 -12.22 11.95
CA THR A 104 7.02 -12.50 13.17
C THR A 104 6.93 -14.01 13.46
N GLU A 105 7.40 -14.87 12.55
CA GLU A 105 7.36 -16.34 12.66
C GLU A 105 8.74 -17.00 12.96
N HIS A 106 9.78 -16.23 13.32
CA HIS A 106 11.03 -16.78 13.85
C HIS A 106 11.33 -16.22 15.27
N PRO A 107 11.72 -17.09 16.23
CA PRO A 107 11.51 -16.97 17.68
C PRO A 107 12.35 -15.91 18.41
#